data_AF-F0LKD6-F1
#
_entry.id   AF-F0LKD6-F1
#
_cell.length_a   1.000
_cell.length_b   1.000
_cell.length_c   1.000
_cell.angle_alpha   90.00
_cell.angle_beta   90.00
_cell.angle_gamma   90.00
#
_symmetry.space_group_name_H-M   'P 1'
#
loop_
_entity.id
_entity.type
_entity.pdbx_description
1 polymer ?
#
loop_
_entity_poly.entity_id
_entity_poly.type
_entity_poly.pdbx_seq_one_letter_code
_entity_poly.pdbx_strand_id
1 'polypeptide(L)'
;MLTPNVNYALVFILPAETRANASIHMFFMLQSIDVIFLNSAREVVDFKKAKPWRVYIPREAAKYIIEGPHGIIKALDVAIGDKLSWIVEDEKEKAVPSPSNVINGVSFKKINGTISLAEPKPKLKEP
;
A
#
# COMPACT_ATOMS: atom_id res chain seq x y z
N MET A 1 -0.70 -6.33 8.23
CA MET A 1 0.24 -7.47 8.05
C MET A 1 0.23 -8.29 9.33
N LEU A 2 -0.18 -9.56 9.26
CA LEU A 2 -0.27 -10.48 10.42
C LEU A 2 0.94 -11.43 10.51
N THR A 3 1.99 -11.19 9.72
CA THR A 3 3.23 -11.97 9.74
C THR A 3 4.15 -11.45 10.84
N PRO A 4 4.61 -12.31 11.77
CA PRO A 4 5.39 -11.88 12.92
C PRO A 4 6.83 -11.45 12.58
N ASN A 5 7.37 -11.86 11.42
CA ASN A 5 8.71 -11.48 10.98
C ASN A 5 8.67 -11.02 9.52
N VAL A 6 8.79 -9.71 9.30
CA VAL A 6 8.82 -9.07 7.98
C VAL A 6 10.23 -8.52 7.76
N ASN A 7 10.94 -9.05 6.76
CA ASN A 7 12.31 -8.67 6.41
C ASN A 7 12.40 -7.94 5.06
N TYR A 8 11.29 -7.40 4.58
CA TYR A 8 11.21 -6.66 3.33
C TYR A 8 10.41 -5.38 3.53
N ALA A 9 10.60 -4.43 2.60
CA ALA A 9 9.78 -3.24 2.49
C ALA A 9 8.89 -3.34 1.24
N LEU A 10 7.74 -2.68 1.28
CA LEU A 10 6.85 -2.50 0.15
C LEU A 10 7.04 -1.10 -0.42
N VAL A 11 7.07 -1.01 -1.74
CA VAL A 11 7.09 0.27 -2.45
C VAL A 11 5.78 0.42 -3.21
N PHE A 12 5.01 1.44 -2.87
CA PHE A 12 3.78 1.78 -3.55
C PHE A 12 4.03 2.94 -4.52
N ILE A 13 3.59 2.76 -5.76
CA ILE A 13 3.60 3.79 -6.80
C ILE A 13 2.18 4.35 -6.91
N LEU A 14 2.00 5.61 -6.52
CA LEU A 14 0.68 6.22 -6.45
C LEU A 14 0.27 6.80 -7.82
N PRO A 15 -1.02 6.80 -8.19
CA PRO A 15 -1.47 7.35 -9.46
C PRO A 15 -1.24 8.87 -9.57
N ALA A 16 -1.51 9.62 -8.51
CA ALA A 16 -1.33 11.06 -8.45
C ALA A 16 -0.41 11.48 -7.29
N GLU A 17 0.48 12.44 -7.54
CA GLU A 17 1.35 13.03 -6.52
C GLU A 17 0.60 14.10 -5.74
N THR A 18 -0.09 13.69 -4.67
CA THR A 18 -0.83 14.60 -3.79
C THR A 18 -0.78 14.09 -2.36
N ARG A 19 -0.98 14.99 -1.39
CA ARG A 19 -1.03 14.62 0.04
C ARG A 19 -2.20 13.68 0.36
N ALA A 20 -3.37 13.94 -0.23
CA ALA A 20 -4.56 13.13 -0.01
C ALA A 20 -4.37 11.70 -0.55
N ASN A 21 -3.84 11.57 -1.77
CA ASN A 21 -3.61 10.26 -2.38
C ASN A 21 -2.49 9.47 -1.70
N ALA A 22 -1.55 10.16 -1.06
CA ALA A 22 -0.48 9.55 -0.28
C ALA A 22 -0.83 9.34 1.21
N SER A 23 -2.09 9.51 1.59
CA SER A 23 -2.52 9.26 2.96
C SER A 23 -2.63 7.77 3.23
N ILE A 24 -2.10 7.32 4.37
CA ILE A 24 -2.18 5.91 4.79
C ILE A 24 -3.01 5.78 6.05
N HIS A 25 -3.65 4.63 6.21
CA HIS A 25 -4.33 4.27 7.45
C HIS A 25 -3.67 3.04 8.08
N MET A 26 -3.65 3.02 9.41
CA MET A 26 -3.15 1.90 10.21
C MET A 26 -4.30 1.14 10.89
N PHE A 27 -5.52 1.24 10.36
CA PHE A 27 -6.64 0.40 10.80
C PHE A 27 -6.30 -1.08 10.59
N PHE A 28 -6.65 -1.93 11.56
CA PHE A 28 -6.38 -3.38 11.54
C PHE A 28 -4.89 -3.79 11.56
N MET A 29 -3.97 -2.85 11.82
CA MET A 29 -2.56 -3.15 12.04
C MET A 29 -2.28 -3.33 13.53
N LEU A 30 -1.72 -4.49 13.92
CA LEU A 30 -1.38 -4.78 15.32
C LEU A 30 -0.05 -4.16 15.75
N GLN A 31 0.82 -3.83 14.79
CA GLN A 31 2.19 -3.38 15.03
C GLN A 31 2.44 -2.03 14.37
N SER A 32 3.43 -1.30 14.89
CA SER A 32 3.91 -0.08 14.22
C SER A 32 4.80 -0.45 13.04
N ILE A 33 4.72 0.34 11.98
CA ILE A 33 5.60 0.25 10.82
C ILE A 33 6.29 1.59 10.61
N ASP A 34 7.38 1.58 9.89
CA ASP A 34 8.05 2.80 9.45
C ASP A 34 7.63 3.08 8.01
N VAL A 35 7.34 4.36 7.73
CA VAL A 35 6.81 4.80 6.44
C VAL A 35 7.61 6.00 5.96
N ILE A 36 8.06 5.96 4.71
CA ILE A 36 8.81 7.02 4.05
C ILE A 36 8.02 7.47 2.81
N PHE A 37 7.81 8.77 2.68
CA PHE A 37 7.06 9.38 1.59
C PHE A 37 8.04 10.10 0.67
N LEU A 38 7.92 9.87 -0.64
CA LEU A 38 8.82 10.42 -1.65
C LEU A 38 8.04 11.16 -2.73
N ASN A 39 8.57 12.29 -3.20
CA ASN A 39 8.05 13.01 -4.38
C ASN A 39 8.39 12.27 -5.70
N SER A 40 7.96 12.79 -6.85
CA SER A 40 8.30 12.20 -8.16
C SER A 40 9.80 12.21 -8.49
N ALA A 41 10.58 13.10 -7.88
CA ALA A 41 12.04 13.12 -7.97
C ALA A 41 12.73 12.08 -7.05
N ARG A 42 11.93 11.27 -6.33
CA ARG A 42 12.38 10.30 -5.32
C ARG A 42 13.11 10.94 -4.14
N GLU A 43 12.74 12.17 -3.80
CA GLU A 43 13.23 12.87 -2.62
C GLU A 43 12.27 12.69 -1.45
N VAL A 44 12.82 12.48 -0.26
CA VAL A 44 12.05 12.27 0.97
C VAL A 44 11.34 13.57 1.36
N VAL A 45 10.02 13.56 1.32
CA VAL A 45 9.17 14.69 1.71
C VAL A 45 8.62 14.55 3.13
N ASP A 46 8.50 13.31 3.63
CA ASP A 46 8.13 13.03 5.00
C ASP A 46 8.53 11.60 5.37
N PHE A 47 8.65 11.31 6.66
CA PHE A 47 8.76 9.96 7.18
C PHE A 47 8.14 9.88 8.57
N LYS A 48 7.54 8.74 8.90
CA LYS A 48 6.79 8.53 10.15
C LYS A 48 6.97 7.11 10.67
N LYS A 49 7.06 6.99 11.99
CA LYS A 49 6.69 5.75 12.69
C LYS A 49 5.16 5.70 12.79
N ALA A 50 4.53 4.94 11.90
CA ALA A 50 3.09 4.79 11.82
C ALA A 50 2.60 3.80 12.90
N LYS A 51 1.76 4.29 13.82
CA LYS A 51 1.21 3.53 14.94
C LYS A 51 -0.17 2.97 14.58
N PRO A 52 -0.56 1.82 15.16
CA PRO A 52 -1.89 1.24 15.02
C PRO A 52 -3.03 2.24 15.19
N TRP A 53 -4.12 2.05 14.44
CA TRP A 53 -5.40 2.77 14.57
C TRP A 53 -5.32 4.28 14.31
N ARG A 54 -4.39 4.72 13.47
CA ARG A 54 -4.21 6.13 13.09
C ARG A 54 -4.18 6.31 11.59
N VAL A 55 -4.43 7.54 11.15
CA VAL A 55 -4.25 7.99 9.77
C VAL A 55 -3.04 8.92 9.72
N TYR A 56 -2.24 8.79 8.67
CA TYR A 56 -1.08 9.64 8.42
C TYR A 56 -1.22 10.29 7.04
N ILE A 57 -1.10 11.61 7.03
CA ILE A 57 -1.07 12.43 5.83
C ILE A 57 0.34 13.03 5.76
N PRO A 58 1.08 12.86 4.65
CA PRO A 58 2.43 13.40 4.57
C PRO A 58 2.43 14.93 4.63
N ARG A 59 3.56 15.48 5.06
CA ARG A 59 3.80 16.94 5.10
C ARG A 59 3.61 17.58 3.73
N GLU A 60 4.17 16.97 2.69
CA GLU A 60 4.07 17.44 1.30
C GLU A 60 3.55 16.35 0.37
N ALA A 61 3.30 16.70 -0.90
CA ALA A 61 2.79 15.75 -1.88
C ALA A 61 3.82 14.64 -2.13
N ALA A 62 3.34 13.40 -2.24
CA ALA A 62 4.19 12.24 -2.47
C ALA A 62 3.64 11.40 -3.62
N LYS A 63 4.56 10.87 -4.44
CA LYS A 63 4.32 9.94 -5.55
C LYS A 63 4.59 8.50 -5.14
N TYR A 64 5.49 8.28 -4.19
CA TYR A 64 5.84 6.96 -3.70
C TYR A 64 5.72 6.86 -2.18
N ILE A 65 5.37 5.67 -1.70
CA ILE A 65 5.36 5.33 -0.28
C ILE A 65 6.20 4.06 -0.10
N ILE A 66 7.17 4.11 0.81
CA ILE A 66 7.90 2.93 1.25
C ILE A 66 7.38 2.56 2.64
N GLU A 67 6.82 1.37 2.78
CA GLU A 67 6.39 0.81 4.06
C GLU A 67 7.30 -0.34 4.46
N GLY A 68 7.86 -0.31 5.66
CA GLY A 68 8.79 -1.32 6.13
C GLY A 68 8.68 -1.62 7.62
N PRO A 69 9.40 -2.64 8.10
CA PRO A 69 9.44 -2.97 9.52
C PRO A 69 9.96 -1.77 10.33
N HIS A 70 9.49 -1.66 11.57
CA HIS A 70 9.96 -0.62 12.47
C HIS A 70 11.49 -0.70 12.64
N GLY A 71 12.17 0.43 12.44
CA GLY A 71 13.62 0.55 12.52
C GLY A 71 14.29 0.88 11.18
N ILE A 72 13.61 0.70 10.04
CA ILE A 72 14.20 0.96 8.72
C ILE A 72 14.58 2.43 8.53
N ILE A 73 13.78 3.38 9.06
CA ILE A 73 14.10 4.83 8.98
C ILE A 73 15.44 5.11 9.66
N LYS A 74 15.67 4.48 10.82
CA LYS A 74 16.92 4.63 11.56
C LYS A 74 18.08 3.88 10.88
N ALA A 75 17.82 2.69 10.35
CA ALA A 75 18.84 1.88 9.69
C ALA A 75 19.37 2.53 8.39
N LEU A 76 18.51 3.26 7.68
CA LEU A 76 18.85 4.01 6.47
C LEU A 76 19.28 5.46 6.76
N ASP A 77 19.24 5.91 8.02
CA ASP A 77 19.51 7.29 8.44
C ASP A 77 18.72 8.34 7.63
N VAL A 78 17.42 8.11 7.44
CA VAL A 78 16.58 8.91 6.54
C VAL A 78 16.39 10.33 7.07
N ALA A 79 16.69 11.31 6.20
CA ALA A 79 16.40 12.72 6.39
C ALA A 79 15.48 13.28 5.29
N ILE A 80 14.86 14.43 5.56
CA ILE A 80 14.07 15.16 4.55
C ILE A 80 15.01 15.68 3.47
N GLY A 81 14.64 15.47 2.20
CA GLY A 81 15.43 15.85 1.03
C GLY A 81 16.36 14.76 0.50
N ASP A 82 16.52 13.65 1.23
CA ASP A 82 17.34 12.52 0.76
C ASP A 82 16.75 11.87 -0.48
N LYS A 83 17.61 11.36 -1.37
CA LYS A 83 17.19 10.60 -2.54
C LYS A 83 17.29 9.11 -2.28
N LEU A 84 16.17 8.41 -2.45
CA LEU A 84 16.10 6.95 -2.35
C LEU A 84 15.90 6.33 -3.74
N SER A 85 16.61 5.23 -4.00
CA SER A 85 16.48 4.46 -5.24
C SER A 85 16.38 2.97 -4.93
N TRP A 86 15.62 2.26 -5.74
CA TRP A 86 15.54 0.80 -5.74
C TRP A 86 15.64 0.28 -7.17
N ILE A 87 16.07 -0.97 -7.29
CA ILE A 87 16.16 -1.69 -8.56
C ILE A 87 14.99 -2.65 -8.62
N VAL A 88 14.37 -2.76 -9.79
CA VAL A 88 13.35 -3.77 -10.07
C VAL A 88 14.06 -4.91 -10.79
N GLU A 89 14.29 -6.02 -10.09
CA GLU A 89 14.86 -7.23 -10.68
C GLU A 89 13.71 -8.08 -11.24
N ASP A 90 13.45 -7.93 -12.55
CA ASP A 90 12.48 -8.62 -13.42
C ASP A 90 11.07 -8.87 -12.86
N GLU A 91 10.06 -8.52 -13.66
CA GLU A 91 8.66 -8.78 -13.32
C GLU A 91 8.42 -10.29 -13.19
N LYS A 92 8.53 -10.84 -11.98
CA LYS A 92 7.83 -12.08 -11.66
C LYS A 92 6.35 -11.76 -11.78
N GLU A 93 5.78 -12.11 -12.92
CA GLU A 93 4.34 -12.15 -13.13
C GLU A 93 3.70 -12.74 -11.87
N LYS A 94 2.77 -11.97 -11.28
CA LYS A 94 2.05 -12.23 -10.03
C LYS A 94 2.65 -11.51 -8.81
N ALA A 95 2.36 -10.21 -8.75
CA ALA A 95 1.77 -9.70 -7.51
C ALA A 95 0.71 -10.73 -7.05
N VAL A 96 0.86 -11.22 -5.81
CA VAL A 96 0.02 -12.27 -5.23
C VAL A 96 -1.44 -11.97 -5.60
N PRO A 97 -2.11 -12.83 -6.39
CA PRO A 97 -3.50 -12.58 -6.72
C PRO A 97 -4.26 -12.46 -5.40
N SER A 98 -4.98 -11.35 -5.23
CA SER A 98 -6.03 -11.26 -4.23
C SER A 98 -6.83 -12.56 -4.27
N PRO A 99 -7.22 -13.15 -3.12
CA PRO A 99 -7.88 -14.45 -3.08
C PRO A 99 -9.33 -14.37 -3.60
N SER A 100 -9.57 -13.77 -4.77
CA SER A 100 -10.79 -13.96 -5.56
C SER A 100 -10.91 -15.43 -6.03
N ASN A 101 -9.79 -16.10 -6.31
CA ASN A 101 -9.79 -17.51 -6.70
C ASN A 101 -10.04 -18.49 -5.53
N VAL A 102 -9.94 -18.05 -4.26
CA VAL A 102 -10.29 -18.90 -3.10
C VAL A 102 -11.82 -18.96 -2.89
N ILE A 103 -12.55 -17.94 -3.36
CA ILE A 103 -14.01 -17.84 -3.19
C ILE A 103 -14.74 -18.87 -4.08
N ASN A 104 -14.14 -19.30 -5.20
CA ASN A 104 -14.72 -20.30 -6.10
C ASN A 104 -14.74 -21.73 -5.53
N GLY A 105 -13.98 -22.00 -4.46
CA GLY A 105 -13.90 -23.31 -3.81
C GLY A 105 -14.79 -23.48 -2.58
N VAL A 106 -15.44 -22.41 -2.09
CA VAL A 106 -16.30 -22.49 -0.91
C VAL A 106 -17.73 -22.64 -1.36
N SER A 107 -18.22 -23.89 -1.34
CA SER A 107 -19.65 -24.18 -1.41
C SER A 107 -20.31 -23.62 -0.15
N PHE A 108 -20.76 -22.36 -0.22
CA PHE A 108 -21.60 -21.76 0.81
C PHE A 108 -22.95 -22.47 0.77
N LYS A 109 -23.10 -23.49 1.63
CA LYS A 109 -24.38 -24.10 1.94
C LYS A 109 -25.30 -23.02 2.52
N LYS A 110 -26.13 -22.45 1.64
CA LYS A 110 -27.39 -21.74 1.88
C LYS A 110 -27.37 -20.75 3.05
N ILE A 111 -26.88 -19.54 2.78
CA ILE A 111 -27.23 -18.34 3.54
C ILE A 111 -28.23 -17.52 2.72
N ASN A 112 -29.45 -17.39 3.23
CA ASN A 112 -30.53 -16.57 2.65
C ASN A 112 -30.23 -15.08 2.84
N GLY A 113 -29.20 -14.58 2.16
CA GLY A 113 -28.83 -13.16 2.17
C GLY A 113 -28.36 -12.75 0.79
N THR A 114 -29.22 -12.02 0.08
CA THR A 114 -28.90 -11.44 -1.23
C THR A 114 -27.83 -10.37 -1.06
N ILE A 115 -26.56 -10.71 -1.32
CA ILE A 115 -25.50 -9.73 -1.53
C ILE A 115 -25.43 -9.52 -3.05
N SER A 116 -26.21 -8.56 -3.55
CA SER A 116 -26.09 -8.13 -4.94
C SER A 116 -24.80 -7.33 -5.09
N LEU A 117 -23.75 -7.98 -5.59
CA LEU A 117 -22.57 -7.28 -6.09
C LEU A 117 -22.95 -6.68 -7.45
N ALA A 118 -23.26 -5.39 -7.48
CA ALA A 118 -23.54 -4.70 -8.73
C ALA A 118 -22.26 -4.60 -9.55
N GLU A 119 -22.15 -5.43 -10.58
CA GLU A 119 -21.09 -5.30 -11.57
C GLU A 119 -21.30 -4.00 -12.39
N PRO A 120 -20.27 -3.16 -12.58
CA PRO A 120 -20.37 -2.01 -13.46
C PRO A 120 -20.51 -2.50 -14.91
N LYS A 121 -21.68 -2.25 -15.52
CA LYS A 121 -21.92 -2.52 -16.95
C LYS A 121 -20.87 -1.80 -17.81
N PRO A 122 -20.14 -2.50 -18.70
CA PRO A 122 -19.30 -1.85 -19.69
C PRO A 122 -20.18 -1.08 -20.69
N LYS A 123 -19.86 0.20 -20.94
CA LYS A 123 -20.50 0.97 -22.00
C LYS A 123 -20.09 0.40 -23.35
N LEU A 124 -21.03 -0.24 -24.04
CA LEU A 124 -20.90 -0.55 -25.46
C LEU A 124 -20.91 0.78 -26.24
N LYS A 125 -19.89 1.02 -27.06
CA LYS A 125 -19.95 2.03 -28.13
C LYS A 125 -20.85 1.47 -29.23
N GLU A 126 -21.91 2.19 -29.57
CA GLU A 126 -22.67 1.93 -30.80
C GLU A 126 -21.96 2.60 -32.00
N PRO A 127 -22.11 2.02 -33.22
CA PRO A 127 -21.42 2.47 -34.44
C PRO A 127 -21.87 3.83 -34.96
#